data_AF-A0A3D2JYU6-F1
#
_entry.id   AF-A0A3D2JYU6-F1
#
_cell.length_a   1.000
_cell.length_b   1.000
_cell.length_c   1.000
_cell.angle_alpha   90.00
_cell.angle_beta   90.00
_cell.angle_gamma   90.00
#
_symmetry.space_group_name_H-M   'P 1'
#
loop_
_entity.id
_entity.type
_entity.pdbx_description
1 polymer ?
#
loop_
_entity_poly.entity_id
_entity_poly.type
_entity_poly.pdbx_seq_one_letter_code
_entity_poly.pdbx_strand_id
1 'polypeptide(L)'
;MKKLLLSLLVTTAVSYANDGYMNQIVQTHADGTTHMITPLAAAGTSYDADGVVDSSVFRLWTIRLSDNAEYLLDEKTVSSYHPQGIVKINTGDPYTHIPRTRVDQTFSIEFEVSGIVTDDPSVHDAAKSVIFDHRTTEYASGESEALPGAHWDTHDHDPIISNGTHNFSNIVTQIQAADLTQARGEEVFSIYANPDFGVGEGATLLDHKRVQIWPIASATVSGIDTSVEYTKIPEVNVNLVDLYPNSTTYIRVYEGEPSATPVSPLNINTSFVIVDDVKPVNRSYNVTSLDTRITEDGIYTMEVIHETPFGADLLYQTYPLKVERSIKINGNVNSSE
;
A
#
# COMPACT_ATOMS: atom_id res chain seq x y z
N MET A 1 13.22 16.08 45.97
CA MET A 1 13.12 14.94 45.05
C MET A 1 11.70 14.38 45.12
N LYS A 2 10.82 14.83 44.19
CA LYS A 2 9.48 14.26 44.01
C LYS A 2 9.65 13.06 43.09
N LYS A 3 9.36 11.85 43.60
CA LYS A 3 9.21 10.67 42.74
C LYS A 3 7.99 10.91 41.84
N LEU A 4 8.21 11.06 40.54
CA LEU A 4 7.13 11.23 39.57
C LEU A 4 6.64 9.82 39.22
N LEU A 5 5.46 9.44 39.72
CA LEU A 5 4.74 8.27 39.22
C LEU A 5 4.05 8.71 37.93
N LEU A 6 4.60 8.35 36.77
CA LEU A 6 3.94 8.56 35.49
C LEU A 6 3.27 7.25 35.08
N SER A 7 1.93 7.21 35.16
CA SER A 7 1.13 6.07 34.71
C SER A 7 0.96 6.14 33.19
N LEU A 8 1.69 5.31 32.43
CA LEU A 8 1.49 5.15 31.00
C LEU A 8 0.31 4.19 30.77
N LEU A 9 -0.77 4.69 30.18
CA LEU A 9 -1.91 3.85 29.77
C LEU A 9 -1.63 3.34 28.34
N VAL A 10 -0.99 2.19 28.22
CA VAL A 10 -0.83 1.50 26.93
C VAL A 10 -2.11 0.71 26.67
N THR A 11 -2.94 1.16 25.74
CA THR A 11 -4.04 0.34 25.20
C THR A 11 -3.50 -0.51 24.06
N THR A 12 -3.10 -1.73 24.37
CA THR A 12 -2.85 -2.77 23.36
C THR A 12 -3.83 -3.93 23.56
N ALA A 13 -4.22 -4.51 22.42
CA ALA A 13 -5.25 -5.53 22.31
C ALA A 13 -4.86 -6.84 23.02
N VAL A 14 -5.89 -7.57 23.44
CA VAL A 14 -5.82 -8.90 24.05
C VAL A 14 -4.97 -9.84 23.22
N SER A 15 -4.10 -10.62 23.86
CA SER A 15 -3.75 -11.94 23.32
C SER A 15 -3.44 -12.91 24.46
N TYR A 16 -4.34 -13.88 24.62
CA TYR A 16 -3.98 -15.17 25.19
C TYR A 16 -2.96 -15.84 24.26
N ALA A 17 -1.96 -16.48 24.86
CA ALA A 17 -1.07 -17.43 24.21
C ALA A 17 -1.85 -18.34 23.24
N ASN A 18 -1.54 -18.26 21.96
CA ASN A 18 -1.89 -19.29 21.01
C ASN A 18 -0.75 -20.32 20.96
N ASP A 19 -1.13 -21.55 20.64
CA ASP A 19 -0.43 -22.84 20.82
C ASP A 19 0.96 -22.93 20.13
N GLY A 20 1.94 -22.14 20.62
CA GLY A 20 3.30 -22.12 20.08
C GLY A 20 4.05 -20.78 20.19
N TYR A 21 3.49 -19.71 20.76
CA TYR A 21 4.17 -18.42 20.92
C TYR A 21 4.00 -17.83 22.32
N MET A 22 5.03 -17.11 22.80
CA MET A 22 5.06 -16.41 24.08
C MET A 22 5.47 -14.95 23.89
N ASN A 23 4.70 -14.01 24.44
CA ASN A 23 5.06 -12.60 24.43
C ASN A 23 5.82 -12.22 25.70
N GLN A 24 6.83 -11.35 25.58
CA GLN A 24 7.61 -10.82 26.69
C GLN A 24 7.87 -9.32 26.48
N ILE A 25 7.95 -8.56 27.58
CA ILE A 25 8.39 -7.16 27.56
C ILE A 25 9.72 -7.08 28.29
N VAL A 26 10.72 -6.49 27.65
CA VAL A 26 12.06 -6.27 28.20
C VAL A 26 12.26 -4.77 28.42
N GLN A 27 12.46 -4.36 29.68
CA GLN A 27 12.90 -3.02 30.03
C GLN A 27 14.43 -2.98 30.05
N THR A 28 15.05 -2.04 29.36
CA THR A 28 16.50 -1.79 29.39
C THR A 28 16.74 -0.38 29.90
N HIS A 29 17.38 -0.23 31.05
CA HIS A 29 17.73 1.08 31.60
C HIS A 29 18.91 1.72 30.86
N ALA A 30 19.09 3.03 31.04
CA ALA A 30 20.21 3.78 30.48
C ALA A 30 21.60 3.18 30.82
N ASP A 31 21.75 2.57 31.99
CA ASP A 31 23.00 1.93 32.42
C ASP A 31 23.23 0.52 31.80
N GLY A 32 22.34 0.10 30.89
CA GLY A 32 22.39 -1.19 30.21
C GLY A 32 21.82 -2.36 31.01
N THR A 33 21.30 -2.13 32.22
CA THR A 33 20.61 -3.18 32.98
C THR A 33 19.29 -3.55 32.32
N THR A 34 19.01 -4.85 32.22
CA THR A 34 17.78 -5.37 31.58
C THR A 34 16.90 -6.08 32.60
N HIS A 35 15.61 -5.80 32.53
CA HIS A 35 14.58 -6.33 33.42
C HIS A 35 13.47 -6.93 32.58
N MET A 36 13.14 -8.20 32.87
CA MET A 36 12.07 -8.92 32.20
C MET A 36 10.77 -8.68 32.96
N ILE A 37 9.83 -7.98 32.35
CA ILE A 37 8.54 -7.67 32.99
C ILE A 37 7.70 -8.94 33.00
N THR A 38 7.65 -9.59 34.17
CA THR A 38 6.89 -10.83 34.39
C THR A 38 6.20 -10.81 35.75
N PRO A 39 4.96 -11.31 35.86
CA PRO A 39 4.10 -11.83 34.79
C PRO A 39 3.40 -10.72 33.98
N LEU A 40 3.10 -10.99 32.71
CA LEU A 40 2.21 -10.16 31.89
C LEU A 40 0.78 -10.68 32.04
N ALA A 41 -0.14 -9.85 32.52
CA ALA A 41 -1.54 -10.24 32.61
C ALA A 41 -2.14 -10.43 31.20
N ALA A 42 -3.16 -11.28 31.06
CA ALA A 42 -3.85 -11.52 29.78
C ALA A 42 -4.43 -10.25 29.13
N ALA A 43 -4.57 -9.17 29.91
CA ALA A 43 -4.99 -7.84 29.46
C ALA A 43 -3.84 -6.96 28.92
N GLY A 44 -2.61 -7.49 28.83
CA GLY A 44 -1.45 -6.77 28.29
C GLY A 44 -0.87 -5.71 29.23
N THR A 45 -1.31 -5.66 30.49
CA THR A 45 -0.84 -4.70 31.49
C THR A 45 0.05 -5.39 32.52
N SER A 46 1.18 -4.76 32.82
CA SER A 46 2.06 -5.14 33.93
C SER A 46 2.82 -3.91 34.43
N TYR A 47 3.27 -3.97 35.68
CA TYR A 47 4.06 -2.92 36.31
C TYR A 47 5.48 -3.45 36.49
N ASP A 48 6.49 -2.71 36.02
CA ASP A 48 7.86 -3.01 36.41
C ASP A 48 8.07 -2.59 37.89
N ALA A 49 8.83 -3.39 38.62
CA ALA A 49 9.26 -3.08 39.98
C ALA A 49 10.31 -1.94 39.98
N ASP A 50 11.07 -1.81 38.90
CA ASP A 50 12.11 -0.80 38.75
C ASP A 50 11.58 0.39 37.94
N GLY A 51 11.38 1.51 38.64
CA GLY A 51 10.94 2.75 38.01
C GLY A 51 11.99 3.32 37.06
N VAL A 52 11.53 4.07 36.06
CA VAL A 52 12.41 4.80 35.14
C VAL A 52 13.04 5.98 35.90
N VAL A 53 14.36 5.99 36.04
CA VAL A 53 15.11 7.06 36.72
C VAL A 53 15.51 8.15 35.73
N ASP A 54 16.23 7.78 34.68
CA ASP A 54 16.70 8.71 33.64
C ASP A 54 16.02 8.40 32.31
N SER A 55 16.30 7.22 31.74
CA SER A 55 15.62 6.67 30.57
C SER A 55 15.54 5.13 30.64
N SER A 56 14.57 4.56 29.92
CA SER A 56 14.44 3.12 29.74
C SER A 56 13.77 2.78 28.41
N VAL A 57 14.26 1.76 27.72
CA VAL A 57 13.71 1.20 26.47
C VAL A 57 12.90 -0.05 26.79
N PHE A 58 11.65 -0.09 26.36
CA PHE A 58 10.72 -1.19 26.51
C PHE A 58 10.54 -1.86 25.15
N ARG A 59 10.91 -3.14 25.04
CA ARG A 59 10.78 -3.92 23.80
C ARG A 59 9.77 -5.04 24.01
N LEU A 60 8.71 -5.06 23.20
CA LEU A 60 7.75 -6.16 23.14
C LEU A 60 8.26 -7.19 22.14
N TRP A 61 8.59 -8.38 22.62
CA TRP A 61 8.99 -9.51 21.78
C TRP A 61 7.91 -10.57 21.77
N THR A 62 7.79 -11.27 20.65
CA THR A 62 7.13 -12.57 20.59
C THR A 62 8.16 -13.64 20.27
N ILE A 63 8.15 -14.72 21.06
CA ILE A 63 9.04 -15.86 20.92
C ILE A 63 8.21 -17.03 20.43
N ARG A 64 8.61 -17.64 19.31
CA ARG A 64 8.06 -18.91 18.87
C ARG A 64 8.64 -20.04 19.71
N LEU A 65 7.82 -20.71 20.50
CA LEU A 65 8.22 -21.77 21.44
C LEU A 65 8.81 -23.03 20.78
N SER A 66 8.52 -23.26 19.48
CA SER A 66 9.02 -24.45 18.78
C SER A 66 10.52 -24.41 18.46
N ASP A 67 11.09 -23.22 18.28
CA ASP A 67 12.48 -23.01 17.86
C ASP A 67 13.16 -21.81 18.54
N ASN A 68 12.50 -21.17 19.49
CA ASN A 68 12.92 -19.94 20.17
C ASN A 68 13.24 -18.79 19.22
N ALA A 69 12.60 -18.73 18.04
CA ALA A 69 12.75 -17.58 17.15
C ALA A 69 12.10 -16.35 17.79
N GLU A 70 12.86 -15.26 17.90
CA GLU A 70 12.43 -14.00 18.50
C GLU A 70 12.02 -13.00 17.42
N TYR A 71 10.88 -12.35 17.61
CA TYR A 71 10.36 -11.31 16.74
C TYR A 71 10.02 -10.07 17.58
N LEU A 72 10.68 -8.95 17.30
CA LEU A 72 10.34 -7.67 17.92
C LEU A 72 9.02 -7.17 17.32
N LEU A 73 8.02 -6.92 18.18
CA LEU A 73 6.71 -6.42 17.79
C LEU A 73 6.58 -4.90 17.98
N ASP A 74 7.18 -4.36 19.03
CA ASP A 74 7.14 -2.92 19.34
C ASP A 74 8.32 -2.52 20.23
N GLU A 75 8.72 -1.25 20.14
CA GLU A 75 9.74 -0.63 20.98
C GLU A 75 9.26 0.76 21.42
N LYS A 76 9.40 1.06 22.72
CA LYS A 76 9.07 2.35 23.31
C LYS A 76 10.13 2.78 24.28
N THR A 77 10.60 4.02 24.18
CA THR A 77 11.49 4.59 25.19
C THR A 77 10.75 5.60 26.04
N VAL A 78 11.04 5.56 27.33
CA VAL A 78 10.53 6.50 28.32
C VAL A 78 11.73 7.21 28.93
N SER A 79 11.73 8.54 28.92
CA SER A 79 12.70 9.37 29.64
C SER A 79 12.03 10.62 30.20
N SER A 80 12.71 11.32 31.11
CA SER A 80 12.17 12.51 31.78
C SER A 80 11.81 13.66 30.82
N TYR A 81 12.47 13.74 29.67
CA TYR A 81 12.24 14.77 28.64
C TYR A 81 12.19 14.13 27.24
N HIS A 82 11.47 13.03 27.09
CA HIS A 82 11.38 12.32 25.82
C HIS A 82 10.29 12.95 24.92
N PRO A 83 10.63 13.47 23.74
CA PRO A 83 9.61 13.90 22.79
C PRO A 83 8.77 12.70 22.36
N GLN A 84 7.53 12.96 21.96
CA GLN A 84 6.62 11.98 21.41
C GLN A 84 6.36 12.34 19.95
N GLY A 85 6.26 11.32 19.11
CA GLY A 85 5.98 11.46 17.69
C GLY A 85 4.90 10.46 17.28
N ILE A 86 3.97 10.89 16.45
CA ILE A 86 3.00 10.02 15.78
C ILE A 86 3.10 10.27 14.29
N VAL A 87 3.18 9.20 13.51
CA VAL A 87 3.13 9.23 12.05
C VAL A 87 1.75 8.77 11.60
N LYS A 88 1.14 9.53 10.69
CA LYS A 88 -0.10 9.13 9.99
C LYS A 88 0.12 9.27 8.50
N ILE A 89 -0.32 8.26 7.73
CA ILE A 89 -0.27 8.29 6.27
C ILE A 89 -1.71 8.26 5.76
N ASN A 90 -2.04 9.17 4.85
CA ASN A 90 -3.35 9.22 4.21
C ASN A 90 -3.19 9.01 2.70
N THR A 91 -3.93 8.04 2.18
CA THR A 91 -3.97 7.67 0.75
C THR A 91 -5.38 7.83 0.21
N GLY A 92 -5.52 7.86 -1.12
CA GLY A 92 -6.85 7.83 -1.76
C GLY A 92 -7.57 6.46 -1.65
N ASP A 93 -6.86 5.38 -1.33
CA ASP A 93 -7.45 4.05 -1.11
C ASP A 93 -8.14 3.98 0.27
N PRO A 94 -9.40 3.48 0.34
CA PRO A 94 -10.14 3.35 1.60
C PRO A 94 -9.67 2.20 2.53
N TYR A 95 -8.72 1.38 2.12
CA TYR A 95 -8.21 0.26 2.90
C TYR A 95 -7.45 0.74 4.15
N THR A 96 -7.87 0.29 5.33
CA THR A 96 -7.47 0.89 6.62
C THR A 96 -6.34 0.18 7.36
N HIS A 97 -5.98 -1.05 6.98
CA HIS A 97 -4.99 -1.83 7.73
C HIS A 97 -3.55 -1.41 7.44
N ILE A 98 -3.19 -1.36 6.16
CA ILE A 98 -1.90 -0.86 5.69
C ILE A 98 -2.22 0.13 4.58
N PRO A 99 -1.93 1.44 4.75
CA PRO A 99 -2.13 2.43 3.70
C PRO A 99 -1.48 1.95 2.40
N ARG A 100 -2.19 2.13 1.30
CA ARG A 100 -1.71 1.73 -0.02
C ARG A 100 -2.14 2.73 -1.06
N THR A 101 -1.33 2.90 -2.09
CA THR A 101 -1.61 3.81 -3.18
C THR A 101 -1.08 3.24 -4.49
N ARG A 102 -1.50 3.82 -5.62
CA ARG A 102 -0.93 3.50 -6.93
C ARG A 102 0.24 4.44 -7.21
N VAL A 103 1.19 3.99 -8.02
CA VAL A 103 2.46 4.71 -8.28
C VAL A 103 2.28 6.13 -8.85
N ASP A 104 1.18 6.40 -9.54
CA ASP A 104 0.79 7.70 -10.11
C ASP A 104 -0.08 8.55 -9.16
N GLN A 105 -0.41 8.04 -7.98
CA GLN A 105 -1.30 8.69 -7.02
C GLN A 105 -0.50 9.29 -5.87
N THR A 106 -0.81 10.53 -5.53
CA THR A 106 -0.19 11.19 -4.39
C THR A 106 -0.76 10.71 -3.07
N PHE A 107 0.04 10.85 -2.01
CA PHE A 107 -0.40 10.64 -0.63
C PHE A 107 0.11 11.77 0.27
N SER A 108 -0.35 11.78 1.52
CA SER A 108 0.11 12.73 2.53
C SER A 108 0.57 12.04 3.80
N ILE A 109 1.46 12.71 4.50
CA ILE A 109 2.02 12.28 5.77
C ILE A 109 1.84 13.40 6.77
N GLU A 110 1.37 13.03 7.94
CA GLU A 110 1.26 13.90 9.09
C GLU A 110 2.21 13.39 10.18
N PHE A 111 3.09 14.26 10.66
CA PHE A 111 3.86 14.04 11.87
C PHE A 111 3.29 14.92 12.98
N GLU A 112 2.79 14.29 14.04
CA GLU A 112 2.35 14.98 15.24
C GLU A 112 3.43 14.85 16.31
N VAL A 113 4.05 15.98 16.67
CA VAL A 113 5.19 16.02 17.60
C VAL A 113 4.79 16.76 18.87
N SER A 114 5.13 16.19 20.03
CA SER A 114 4.93 16.83 21.32
C SER A 114 6.12 16.57 22.25
N GLY A 115 6.26 17.36 23.33
CA GLY A 115 7.33 17.16 24.31
C GLY A 115 8.71 17.72 23.91
N ILE A 116 8.83 18.42 22.77
CA ILE A 116 10.04 19.20 22.45
C ILE A 116 10.15 20.40 23.41
N VAL A 117 11.34 20.61 23.98
CA VAL A 117 11.67 21.72 24.87
C VAL A 117 12.64 22.66 24.17
N THR A 118 12.19 23.86 23.81
CA THR A 118 13.01 24.84 23.04
C THR A 118 13.71 25.89 23.89
N ASP A 119 13.15 26.21 25.06
CA ASP A 119 13.51 27.44 25.79
C ASP A 119 14.34 27.18 27.06
N ASP A 120 14.71 25.93 27.32
CA ASP A 120 15.50 25.55 28.49
C ASP A 120 16.92 25.12 28.07
N PRO A 121 17.95 25.95 28.32
CA PRO A 121 19.33 25.62 27.99
C PRO A 121 19.92 24.50 28.85
N SER A 122 19.25 24.13 29.96
CA SER A 122 19.67 23.03 30.84
C SER A 122 19.20 21.65 30.36
N VAL A 123 18.31 21.62 29.36
CA VAL A 123 17.77 20.38 28.79
C VAL A 123 18.69 19.87 27.66
N HIS A 124 18.82 18.55 27.58
CA HIS A 124 19.64 17.86 26.58
C HIS A 124 19.12 18.07 25.15
N ASP A 125 20.01 17.98 24.17
CA ASP A 125 19.67 18.11 22.75
C ASP A 125 18.69 17.02 22.28
N ALA A 126 18.67 15.87 22.96
CA ALA A 126 17.66 14.81 22.84
C ALA A 126 16.21 15.31 22.91
N ALA A 127 15.94 16.34 23.73
CA ALA A 127 14.60 16.87 23.91
C ALA A 127 14.33 18.13 23.06
N LYS A 128 15.31 18.61 22.28
CA LYS A 128 15.18 19.86 21.50
C LYS A 128 14.70 19.63 20.07
N SER A 129 14.80 18.41 19.57
CA SER A 129 14.29 18.06 18.25
C SER A 129 14.04 16.56 18.10
N VAL A 130 13.39 16.22 17.00
CA VAL A 130 13.21 14.85 16.52
C VAL A 130 13.74 14.76 15.09
N ILE A 131 14.28 13.60 14.75
CA ILE A 131 14.75 13.27 13.40
C ILE A 131 13.63 12.48 12.73
N PHE A 132 13.25 12.83 11.51
CA PHE A 132 12.42 11.94 10.70
C PHE A 132 13.34 11.18 9.73
N ASP A 133 12.89 10.03 9.27
CA ASP A 133 13.60 9.19 8.32
C ASP A 133 12.58 8.68 7.31
N HIS A 134 12.99 8.63 6.05
CA HIS A 134 12.18 8.06 4.99
C HIS A 134 12.99 6.98 4.29
N ARG A 135 12.48 5.75 4.35
CA ARG A 135 13.06 4.59 3.70
C ARG A 135 12.16 4.10 2.58
N THR A 136 12.73 3.85 1.41
CA THR A 136 12.04 3.14 0.32
C THR A 136 12.57 1.72 0.19
N THR A 137 11.72 0.78 -0.22
CA THR A 137 12.10 -0.60 -0.50
C THR A 137 11.32 -1.10 -1.71
N GLU A 138 12.01 -1.38 -2.81
CA GLU A 138 11.42 -1.93 -4.03
C GLU A 138 11.09 -3.42 -3.84
N TYR A 139 9.95 -3.89 -4.35
CA TYR A 139 9.67 -5.32 -4.45
C TYR A 139 10.09 -5.83 -5.83
N ALA A 140 10.57 -7.06 -5.89
CA ALA A 140 10.87 -7.70 -7.16
C ALA A 140 9.60 -7.80 -8.03
N SER A 141 9.78 -7.85 -9.36
CA SER A 141 8.66 -7.94 -10.29
C SER A 141 7.77 -9.15 -9.98
N GLY A 142 6.46 -8.93 -9.91
CA GLY A 142 5.48 -9.95 -9.56
C GLY A 142 5.34 -10.26 -8.06
N GLU A 143 6.22 -9.72 -7.22
CA GLU A 143 6.14 -9.89 -5.76
C GLU A 143 5.22 -8.84 -5.12
N SER A 144 4.69 -9.21 -3.95
CA SER A 144 3.82 -8.35 -3.13
C SER A 144 4.44 -7.96 -1.79
N GLU A 145 5.71 -8.31 -1.57
CA GLU A 145 6.48 -8.00 -0.37
C GLU A 145 7.98 -7.95 -0.69
N ALA A 146 8.75 -7.33 0.19
CA ALA A 146 10.19 -7.25 0.05
C ALA A 146 10.81 -8.64 0.24
N LEU A 147 11.69 -9.03 -0.68
CA LEU A 147 12.47 -10.25 -0.52
C LEU A 147 13.44 -10.12 0.66
N PRO A 148 13.80 -11.22 1.36
CA PRO A 148 14.81 -11.17 2.41
C PRO A 148 16.13 -10.56 1.88
N GLY A 149 16.59 -9.50 2.54
CA GLY A 149 17.81 -8.77 2.13
C GLY A 149 17.60 -7.78 0.99
N ALA A 150 16.36 -7.40 0.65
CA ALA A 150 16.08 -6.33 -0.29
C ALA A 150 16.83 -5.04 0.09
N HIS A 151 17.40 -4.39 -0.92
CA HIS A 151 18.03 -3.09 -0.75
C HIS A 151 16.97 -2.06 -0.36
N TRP A 152 17.38 -1.09 0.45
CA TRP A 152 16.55 0.03 0.83
C TRP A 152 17.35 1.32 0.69
N ASP A 153 16.69 2.37 0.23
CA ASP A 153 17.31 3.70 0.13
C ASP A 153 16.77 4.59 1.24
N THR A 154 17.68 5.35 1.86
CA THR A 154 17.36 6.33 2.90
C THR A 154 17.27 7.72 2.30
N HIS A 155 16.27 8.48 2.73
CA HIS A 155 16.14 9.90 2.48
C HIS A 155 16.11 10.62 3.83
N ASP A 156 17.20 11.30 4.13
CA ASP A 156 17.31 12.19 5.28
C ASP A 156 16.58 13.50 4.97
N HIS A 157 15.91 14.06 5.96
CA HIS A 157 15.37 15.42 5.91
C HIS A 157 15.72 16.15 7.22
N ASP A 158 15.30 17.41 7.30
CA ASP A 158 15.65 18.28 8.41
C ASP A 158 14.94 17.89 9.72
N PRO A 159 15.61 18.10 10.87
CA PRO A 159 15.00 17.85 12.17
C PRO A 159 13.81 18.78 12.44
N ILE A 160 12.77 18.24 13.07
CA ILE A 160 11.64 19.03 13.58
C ILE A 160 12.01 19.57 14.96
N ILE A 161 12.01 20.89 15.11
CA ILE A 161 12.43 21.60 16.32
C ILE A 161 11.26 22.23 17.09
N SER A 162 10.01 21.88 16.74
CA SER A 162 8.83 22.47 17.36
C SER A 162 7.69 21.46 17.51
N ASN A 163 6.94 21.61 18.60
CA ASN A 163 5.71 20.84 18.84
C ASN A 163 4.60 21.25 17.85
N GLY A 164 3.70 20.33 17.59
CA GLY A 164 2.53 20.52 16.75
C GLY A 164 2.49 19.53 15.58
N THR A 165 1.60 19.82 14.65
CA THR A 165 1.35 18.99 13.46
C THR A 165 2.14 19.52 12.27
N HIS A 166 2.96 18.66 11.67
CA HIS A 166 3.77 18.92 10.48
C HIS A 166 3.24 18.08 9.33
N ASN A 167 2.74 18.75 8.28
CA ASN A 167 2.06 18.10 7.17
C ASN A 167 2.91 18.14 5.91
N PHE A 168 3.09 16.97 5.29
CA PHE A 168 3.71 16.80 3.99
C PHE A 168 2.65 16.25 3.04
N SER A 169 2.25 17.03 2.04
CA SER A 169 1.16 16.70 1.13
C SER A 169 1.65 16.62 -0.31
N ASN A 170 0.88 15.94 -1.16
CA ASN A 170 1.21 15.73 -2.57
C ASN A 170 2.53 14.98 -2.78
N ILE A 171 2.84 14.04 -1.89
CA ILE A 171 4.01 13.20 -2.02
C ILE A 171 3.74 12.20 -3.14
N VAL A 172 4.66 12.13 -4.09
CA VAL A 172 4.75 11.06 -5.08
C VAL A 172 5.80 10.09 -4.58
N THR A 173 5.61 8.79 -4.87
CA THR A 173 6.56 7.75 -4.51
C THR A 173 7.99 8.08 -4.97
N GLN A 174 8.96 7.76 -4.12
CA GLN A 174 10.38 7.86 -4.39
C GLN A 174 11.02 6.51 -4.73
N ILE A 175 10.22 5.44 -4.83
CA ILE A 175 10.69 4.13 -5.29
C ILE A 175 11.25 4.26 -6.71
N GLN A 176 12.49 3.83 -6.88
CA GLN A 176 13.15 3.78 -8.19
C GLN A 176 12.78 2.47 -8.88
N ALA A 177 12.47 2.55 -10.18
CA ALA A 177 12.23 1.39 -11.03
C ALA A 177 12.66 1.73 -12.47
N ALA A 178 12.99 0.70 -13.26
CA ALA A 178 13.33 0.89 -14.68
C ALA A 178 12.15 1.46 -15.49
N ASP A 179 10.93 1.03 -15.15
CA ASP A 179 9.67 1.59 -15.63
C ASP A 179 8.89 2.10 -14.42
N LEU A 180 8.75 3.43 -14.32
CA LEU A 180 8.06 4.06 -13.20
C LEU A 180 6.56 3.73 -13.16
N THR A 181 5.95 3.30 -14.26
CA THR A 181 4.55 2.83 -14.21
C THR A 181 4.42 1.46 -13.56
N GLN A 182 5.53 0.73 -13.45
CA GLN A 182 5.59 -0.63 -12.90
C GLN A 182 6.30 -0.69 -11.55
N ALA A 183 6.67 0.46 -10.98
CA ALA A 183 7.28 0.52 -9.67
C ALA A 183 6.34 -0.06 -8.61
N ARG A 184 6.89 -0.87 -7.72
CA ARG A 184 6.16 -1.53 -6.64
C ARG A 184 7.06 -1.67 -5.43
N GLY A 185 6.48 -1.54 -4.24
CA GLY A 185 7.27 -1.60 -3.02
C GLY A 185 6.56 -1.04 -1.80
N GLU A 186 7.36 -0.64 -0.82
CA GLU A 186 6.90 0.10 0.34
C GLU A 186 7.78 1.31 0.64
N GLU A 187 7.16 2.32 1.22
CA GLU A 187 7.84 3.46 1.82
C GLU A 187 7.52 3.49 3.31
N VAL A 188 8.55 3.62 4.13
CA VAL A 188 8.47 3.65 5.58
C VAL A 188 8.91 5.01 6.07
N PHE A 189 8.02 5.68 6.79
CA PHE A 189 8.27 6.96 7.41
C PHE A 189 8.39 6.75 8.90
N SER A 190 9.55 7.09 9.44
CA SER A 190 9.90 6.89 10.84
C SER A 190 10.23 8.23 11.49
N ILE A 191 9.96 8.34 12.77
CA ILE A 191 10.32 9.50 13.58
C ILE A 191 11.07 9.01 14.80
N TYR A 192 12.21 9.63 15.06
CA TYR A 192 13.16 9.26 16.11
C TYR A 192 13.44 10.44 17.05
N ALA A 193 13.63 10.17 18.33
CA ALA A 193 14.25 11.11 19.26
C ALA A 193 15.78 11.06 19.09
N ASN A 194 16.46 12.20 19.22
CA ASN A 194 17.92 12.21 19.22
C ASN A 194 18.46 11.42 20.43
N PRO A 195 19.66 10.82 20.33
CA PRO A 195 20.28 10.12 21.44
C PRO A 195 20.42 11.02 22.69
N ASP A 196 20.06 10.48 23.84
CA ASP A 196 20.23 11.12 25.15
C ASP A 196 21.55 10.69 25.81
N PHE A 197 22.06 11.49 26.74
CA PHE A 197 23.33 11.22 27.41
C PHE A 197 23.25 9.94 28.25
N GLY A 198 24.15 8.99 27.98
CA GLY A 198 24.23 7.72 28.71
C GLY A 198 23.48 6.55 28.08
N VAL A 199 22.68 6.77 27.02
CA VAL A 199 22.10 5.68 26.23
C VAL A 199 23.12 5.26 25.17
N GLY A 200 23.66 4.04 25.29
CA GLY A 200 24.69 3.51 24.40
C GLY A 200 24.22 3.20 22.97
N GLU A 201 22.94 3.36 22.66
CA GLU A 201 22.34 2.99 21.38
C GLU A 201 21.52 4.14 20.78
N GLY A 202 22.11 4.85 19.81
CA GLY A 202 21.42 5.49 18.67
C GLY A 202 20.25 6.45 18.92
N ALA A 203 19.69 6.95 17.82
CA ALA A 203 18.40 7.62 17.86
C ALA A 203 17.31 6.60 18.23
N THR A 204 16.33 7.01 19.04
CA THR A 204 15.27 6.13 19.55
C THR A 204 14.03 6.23 18.67
N LEU A 205 13.45 5.12 18.23
CA LEU A 205 12.23 5.14 17.43
C LEU A 205 11.01 5.56 18.28
N LEU A 206 10.31 6.60 17.83
CA LEU A 206 9.07 7.08 18.47
C LEU A 206 7.84 6.44 17.83
N ASP A 207 7.75 6.52 16.51
CA ASP A 207 6.72 5.87 15.70
C ASP A 207 7.22 5.66 14.27
N HIS A 208 6.58 4.73 13.58
CA HIS A 208 6.74 4.57 12.14
C HIS A 208 5.43 4.11 11.50
N LYS A 209 5.26 4.44 10.24
CA LYS A 209 4.18 3.91 9.39
C LYS A 209 4.73 3.57 8.02
N ARG A 210 4.11 2.59 7.39
CA ARG A 210 4.43 2.20 6.02
C ARG A 210 3.26 2.44 5.08
N VAL A 211 3.56 2.71 3.83
CA VAL A 211 2.62 2.74 2.71
C VAL A 211 3.09 1.79 1.62
N GLN A 212 2.17 1.01 1.06
CA GLN A 212 2.44 0.14 -0.07
C GLN A 212 2.19 0.90 -1.38
N ILE A 213 3.12 0.79 -2.31
CA ILE A 213 3.03 1.38 -3.65
C ILE A 213 2.79 0.25 -4.65
N TRP A 214 1.70 0.36 -5.39
CA TRP A 214 1.34 -0.62 -6.41
C TRP A 214 1.44 -0.04 -7.83
N PRO A 215 1.80 -0.88 -8.81
CA PRO A 215 1.99 -0.44 -10.19
C PRO A 215 0.66 -0.09 -10.88
N ILE A 216 0.76 0.51 -12.07
CA ILE A 216 -0.37 0.73 -12.96
C ILE A 216 -0.68 -0.58 -13.70
N ALA A 217 -1.95 -0.99 -13.66
CA ALA A 217 -2.43 -2.16 -14.37
C ALA A 217 -2.24 -2.02 -15.90
N SER A 218 -2.09 -3.15 -16.59
CA SER A 218 -2.05 -3.17 -18.05
C SER A 218 -2.90 -4.29 -18.63
N ALA A 219 -3.33 -4.13 -19.88
CA ALA A 219 -4.09 -5.13 -20.61
C ALA A 219 -3.49 -5.39 -21.99
N THR A 220 -3.45 -6.66 -22.38
CA THR A 220 -3.23 -7.07 -23.77
C THR A 220 -4.43 -7.87 -24.24
N VAL A 221 -4.89 -7.57 -25.45
CA VAL A 221 -6.03 -8.22 -26.07
C VAL A 221 -5.61 -8.80 -27.41
N SER A 222 -6.00 -10.04 -27.67
CA SER A 222 -5.71 -10.75 -28.91
C SER A 222 -6.94 -11.50 -29.43
N GLY A 223 -6.90 -11.91 -30.70
CA GLY A 223 -8.01 -12.57 -31.38
C GLY A 223 -8.81 -11.68 -32.33
N ILE A 224 -8.65 -10.35 -32.26
CA ILE A 224 -9.25 -9.39 -33.20
C ILE A 224 -8.16 -8.78 -34.08
N ASP A 225 -8.37 -8.88 -35.39
CA ASP A 225 -7.66 -8.19 -36.47
C ASP A 225 -8.55 -7.08 -37.04
N THR A 226 -8.06 -5.84 -37.02
CA THR A 226 -8.78 -4.63 -37.49
C THR A 226 -8.85 -4.50 -39.01
N SER A 227 -8.10 -5.33 -39.74
CA SER A 227 -8.14 -5.41 -41.21
C SER A 227 -9.26 -6.31 -41.72
N VAL A 228 -9.83 -7.17 -40.86
CA VAL A 228 -10.82 -8.18 -41.22
C VAL A 228 -12.25 -7.68 -40.95
N GLU A 229 -13.16 -8.07 -41.85
CA GLU A 229 -14.60 -7.94 -41.66
C GLU A 229 -15.17 -9.27 -41.13
N TYR A 230 -15.81 -9.23 -39.97
CA TYR A 230 -16.30 -10.40 -39.29
C TYR A 230 -17.78 -10.64 -39.59
N THR A 231 -18.08 -11.78 -40.23
CA THR A 231 -19.43 -12.36 -40.22
C THR A 231 -19.72 -13.06 -38.89
N LYS A 232 -18.66 -13.46 -38.18
CA LYS A 232 -18.68 -14.04 -36.84
C LYS A 232 -17.44 -13.54 -36.09
N ILE A 233 -17.66 -12.87 -34.96
CA ILE A 233 -16.62 -12.32 -34.11
C ILE A 233 -15.87 -13.47 -33.41
N PRO A 234 -14.54 -13.53 -33.53
CA PRO A 234 -13.73 -14.56 -32.90
C PRO A 234 -13.76 -14.46 -31.38
N GLU A 235 -13.31 -15.52 -30.72
CA GLU A 235 -13.01 -15.49 -29.30
C GLU A 235 -11.85 -14.52 -29.04
N VAL A 236 -12.01 -13.68 -28.02
CA VAL A 236 -11.04 -12.66 -27.65
C VAL A 236 -10.32 -13.10 -26.40
N ASN A 237 -8.99 -13.17 -26.44
CA ASN A 237 -8.18 -13.46 -25.26
C ASN A 237 -7.72 -12.14 -24.63
N VAL A 238 -7.96 -11.99 -23.33
CA VAL A 238 -7.59 -10.82 -22.53
C VAL A 238 -6.60 -11.26 -21.47
N ASN A 239 -5.42 -10.64 -21.44
CA ASN A 239 -4.45 -10.80 -20.36
C ASN A 239 -4.30 -9.47 -19.63
N LEU A 240 -4.55 -9.50 -18.34
CA LEU A 240 -4.51 -8.38 -17.42
C LEU A 240 -3.36 -8.60 -16.44
N VAL A 241 -2.54 -7.56 -16.28
CA VAL A 241 -1.37 -7.58 -15.41
C VAL A 241 -1.52 -6.48 -14.36
N ASP A 242 -1.22 -6.82 -13.12
CA ASP A 242 -1.24 -5.96 -11.94
C ASP A 242 -2.56 -5.21 -11.73
N LEU A 243 -3.70 -5.90 -11.82
CA LEU A 243 -4.99 -5.30 -11.46
C LEU A 243 -4.95 -4.82 -10.02
N TYR A 244 -5.31 -3.55 -9.81
CA TYR A 244 -5.22 -2.91 -8.51
C TYR A 244 -6.11 -3.65 -7.47
N PRO A 245 -5.74 -3.68 -6.18
CA PRO A 245 -6.62 -4.20 -5.15
C PRO A 245 -7.99 -3.47 -5.09
N ASN A 246 -9.07 -4.16 -4.75
CA ASN A 246 -10.42 -3.57 -4.69
C ASN A 246 -10.81 -2.85 -6.00
N SER A 247 -10.72 -3.55 -7.12
CA SER A 247 -10.96 -3.02 -8.46
C SER A 247 -11.92 -3.88 -9.28
N THR A 248 -12.48 -3.30 -10.33
CA THR A 248 -13.31 -4.00 -11.31
C THR A 248 -12.81 -3.72 -12.72
N THR A 249 -12.51 -4.76 -13.49
CA THR A 249 -12.12 -4.65 -14.90
C THR A 249 -13.17 -5.29 -15.79
N TYR A 250 -13.52 -4.66 -16.90
CA TYR A 250 -14.49 -5.19 -17.85
C TYR A 250 -14.27 -4.66 -19.27
N ILE A 251 -14.86 -5.33 -20.25
CA ILE A 251 -14.91 -4.86 -21.64
C ILE A 251 -16.15 -4.02 -21.87
N ARG A 252 -15.94 -2.88 -22.53
CA ARG A 252 -16.98 -1.99 -23.05
C ARG A 252 -16.90 -1.94 -24.58
N VAL A 253 -18.04 -2.06 -25.26
CA VAL A 253 -18.15 -1.96 -26.73
C VAL A 253 -19.19 -0.93 -27.10
N TYR A 254 -18.94 -0.14 -28.14
CA TYR A 254 -19.92 0.79 -28.71
C TYR A 254 -19.67 1.00 -30.20
N GLU A 255 -20.69 1.46 -30.91
CA GLU A 255 -20.61 1.73 -32.34
C GLU A 255 -19.89 3.07 -32.60
N GLY A 256 -19.06 3.12 -33.65
CA GLY A 256 -18.34 4.30 -34.08
C GLY A 256 -16.90 4.40 -33.59
N GLU A 257 -16.29 5.55 -33.87
CA GLU A 257 -14.92 5.89 -33.50
C GLU A 257 -14.73 6.05 -31.98
N PRO A 258 -13.51 5.86 -31.47
CA PRO A 258 -13.20 6.05 -30.07
C PRO A 258 -13.66 7.40 -29.51
N SER A 259 -14.32 7.40 -28.34
CA SER A 259 -14.88 8.59 -27.72
C SER A 259 -14.79 8.50 -26.21
N ALA A 260 -14.44 9.60 -25.55
CA ALA A 260 -14.47 9.69 -24.08
C ALA A 260 -15.90 9.56 -23.51
N THR A 261 -16.92 9.84 -24.33
CA THR A 261 -18.34 9.76 -23.95
C THR A 261 -19.11 8.97 -25.00
N PRO A 262 -18.93 7.65 -25.07
CA PRO A 262 -19.57 6.82 -26.08
C PRO A 262 -21.09 6.83 -25.87
N VAL A 263 -21.85 6.81 -26.97
CA VAL A 263 -23.31 6.73 -26.94
C VAL A 263 -23.71 5.27 -26.79
N SER A 264 -24.59 4.99 -25.82
CA SER A 264 -25.14 3.64 -25.57
C SER A 264 -24.11 2.50 -25.48
N PRO A 265 -23.05 2.63 -24.65
CA PRO A 265 -22.05 1.59 -24.53
C PRO A 265 -22.62 0.30 -23.95
N LEU A 266 -22.18 -0.82 -24.49
CA LEU A 266 -22.49 -2.16 -24.03
C LEU A 266 -21.33 -2.71 -23.19
N ASN A 267 -21.58 -2.93 -21.90
CA ASN A 267 -20.64 -3.65 -21.04
C ASN A 267 -20.83 -5.16 -21.22
N ILE A 268 -19.74 -5.87 -21.48
CA ILE A 268 -19.78 -7.32 -21.73
C ILE A 268 -19.78 -8.04 -20.38
N ASN A 269 -20.95 -8.46 -19.89
CA ASN A 269 -21.09 -9.07 -18.56
C ASN A 269 -20.18 -10.28 -18.29
N THR A 270 -19.84 -11.07 -19.33
CA THR A 270 -18.94 -12.23 -19.21
C THR A 270 -17.47 -11.84 -19.09
N SER A 271 -17.13 -10.56 -19.21
CA SER A 271 -15.76 -10.05 -19.14
C SER A 271 -15.38 -9.44 -17.79
N PHE A 272 -16.31 -9.38 -16.83
CA PHE A 272 -16.07 -8.76 -15.52
C PHE A 272 -15.05 -9.57 -14.71
N VAL A 273 -14.03 -8.88 -14.24
CA VAL A 273 -13.04 -9.36 -13.29
C VAL A 273 -13.08 -8.44 -12.09
N ILE A 274 -13.53 -8.97 -10.95
CA ILE A 274 -13.59 -8.24 -9.69
C ILE A 274 -12.43 -8.73 -8.82
N VAL A 275 -11.61 -7.80 -8.35
CA VAL A 275 -10.48 -8.07 -7.45
C VAL A 275 -10.83 -7.52 -6.08
N ASP A 276 -11.16 -8.40 -5.14
CA ASP A 276 -11.32 -8.08 -3.72
C ASP A 276 -10.17 -8.73 -2.94
N ASP A 277 -9.00 -8.10 -3.01
CA ASP A 277 -7.75 -8.59 -2.45
C ASP A 277 -6.98 -7.43 -1.79
N VAL A 278 -5.91 -7.77 -1.08
CA VAL A 278 -5.00 -6.80 -0.45
C VAL A 278 -3.84 -6.38 -1.34
N LYS A 279 -3.57 -7.15 -2.40
CA LYS A 279 -2.43 -6.99 -3.33
C LYS A 279 -2.84 -7.07 -4.81
N PRO A 280 -2.01 -6.56 -5.74
CA PRO A 280 -2.31 -6.63 -7.17
C PRO A 280 -2.39 -8.06 -7.68
N VAL A 281 -3.20 -8.25 -8.73
CA VAL A 281 -3.48 -9.60 -9.25
C VAL A 281 -3.44 -9.64 -10.78
N ASN A 282 -2.78 -10.68 -11.31
CA ASN A 282 -2.82 -10.99 -12.74
C ASN A 282 -4.01 -11.90 -13.07
N ARG A 283 -4.65 -11.65 -14.21
CA ARG A 283 -5.80 -12.43 -14.68
C ARG A 283 -5.75 -12.60 -16.19
N SER A 284 -6.09 -13.79 -16.65
CA SER A 284 -6.28 -14.06 -18.07
C SER A 284 -7.59 -14.79 -18.27
N TYR A 285 -8.35 -14.40 -19.27
CA TYR A 285 -9.61 -15.03 -19.61
C TYR A 285 -9.92 -14.84 -21.08
N ASN A 286 -10.83 -15.66 -21.57
CA ASN A 286 -11.36 -15.52 -22.91
C ASN A 286 -12.79 -14.99 -22.85
N VAL A 287 -13.09 -14.09 -23.78
CA VAL A 287 -14.42 -13.56 -24.00
C VAL A 287 -15.00 -14.25 -25.21
N THR A 288 -15.89 -15.19 -24.95
CA THR A 288 -16.62 -15.94 -25.97
C THR A 288 -17.94 -15.25 -26.31
N SER A 289 -18.49 -15.61 -27.46
CA SER A 289 -19.87 -15.25 -27.83
C SER A 289 -20.14 -13.74 -27.91
N LEU A 290 -19.14 -12.93 -28.25
CA LEU A 290 -19.32 -11.50 -28.52
C LEU A 290 -20.36 -11.25 -29.62
N ASP A 291 -20.50 -12.17 -30.59
CA ASP A 291 -21.57 -12.13 -31.60
C ASP A 291 -22.99 -12.12 -31.02
N THR A 292 -23.20 -12.72 -29.84
CA THR A 292 -24.53 -12.72 -29.20
C THR A 292 -24.85 -11.37 -28.55
N ARG A 293 -23.86 -10.49 -28.46
CA ARG A 293 -23.93 -9.17 -27.81
C ARG A 293 -23.89 -8.04 -28.82
N ILE A 294 -23.05 -8.19 -29.86
CA ILE A 294 -22.94 -7.25 -30.98
C ILE A 294 -23.73 -7.86 -32.15
N THR A 295 -25.05 -7.61 -32.19
CA THR A 295 -25.96 -8.30 -33.13
C THR A 295 -26.11 -7.61 -34.49
N GLU A 296 -25.88 -6.30 -34.55
CA GLU A 296 -26.01 -5.52 -35.76
C GLU A 296 -24.71 -5.49 -36.57
N ASP A 297 -24.84 -5.22 -37.87
CA ASP A 297 -23.72 -4.89 -38.73
C ASP A 297 -23.25 -3.46 -38.43
N GLY A 298 -21.95 -3.22 -38.46
CA GLY A 298 -21.40 -1.92 -38.13
C GLY A 298 -19.90 -1.93 -37.86
N ILE A 299 -19.40 -0.75 -37.49
CA ILE A 299 -18.01 -0.54 -37.09
C ILE A 299 -18.02 -0.16 -35.62
N TYR A 300 -17.33 -0.95 -34.80
CA TYR A 300 -17.33 -0.82 -33.35
C TYR A 300 -15.96 -0.46 -32.80
N THR A 301 -15.96 0.22 -31.65
CA THR A 301 -14.80 0.34 -30.76
C THR A 301 -14.99 -0.62 -29.58
N MET A 302 -13.92 -1.35 -29.23
CA MET A 302 -13.88 -2.19 -28.03
C MET A 302 -12.77 -1.70 -27.10
N GLU A 303 -13.09 -1.58 -25.81
CA GLU A 303 -12.22 -1.06 -24.76
C GLU A 303 -12.16 -2.02 -23.57
N VAL A 304 -11.02 -2.07 -22.90
CA VAL A 304 -10.87 -2.68 -21.57
C VAL A 304 -10.78 -1.54 -20.55
N ILE A 305 -11.76 -1.47 -19.66
CA ILE A 305 -11.88 -0.45 -18.62
C ILE A 305 -11.51 -1.07 -17.28
N HIS A 306 -10.73 -0.35 -16.48
CA HIS A 306 -10.33 -0.74 -15.13
C HIS A 306 -10.75 0.34 -14.12
N GLU A 307 -11.70 0.02 -13.27
CA GLU A 307 -12.19 0.88 -12.20
C GLU A 307 -11.45 0.56 -10.90
N THR A 308 -10.82 1.58 -10.32
CA THR A 308 -10.07 1.52 -9.06
C THR A 308 -10.65 2.52 -8.06
N PRO A 309 -10.22 2.52 -6.78
CA PRO A 309 -10.59 3.57 -5.84
C PRO A 309 -10.24 5.00 -6.30
N PHE A 310 -9.32 5.16 -7.26
CA PHE A 310 -8.87 6.45 -7.78
C PHE A 310 -9.62 6.91 -9.03
N GLY A 311 -10.45 6.06 -9.63
CA GLY A 311 -11.14 6.34 -10.89
C GLY A 311 -11.02 5.21 -11.90
N ALA A 312 -11.43 5.50 -13.14
CA ALA A 312 -11.44 4.53 -14.24
C ALA A 312 -10.32 4.81 -15.24
N ASP A 313 -9.57 3.77 -15.59
CA ASP A 313 -8.51 3.81 -16.60
C ASP A 313 -8.90 3.00 -17.83
N LEU A 314 -8.48 3.47 -19.00
CA LEU A 314 -8.55 2.74 -20.26
C LEU A 314 -7.27 1.91 -20.43
N LEU A 315 -7.36 0.59 -20.23
CA LEU A 315 -6.19 -0.30 -20.31
C LEU A 315 -5.89 -0.75 -21.74
N TYR A 316 -6.89 -0.84 -22.60
CA TYR A 316 -6.75 -1.26 -23.98
C TYR A 316 -7.89 -0.71 -24.83
N GLN A 317 -7.62 -0.41 -26.10
CA GLN A 317 -8.61 0.03 -27.08
C GLN A 317 -8.30 -0.59 -28.44
N THR A 318 -9.33 -1.07 -29.13
CA THR A 318 -9.24 -1.46 -30.54
C THR A 318 -10.38 -0.86 -31.35
N TYR A 319 -10.01 -0.31 -32.51
CA TYR A 319 -10.87 0.21 -33.54
C TYR A 319 -10.11 0.17 -34.88
N PRO A 320 -10.76 -0.15 -36.01
CA PRO A 320 -12.15 -0.60 -36.13
C PRO A 320 -12.32 -2.11 -35.88
N LEU A 321 -13.36 -2.49 -35.13
CA LEU A 321 -13.94 -3.85 -35.15
C LEU A 321 -15.09 -3.85 -36.17
N LYS A 322 -14.90 -4.47 -37.33
CA LYS A 322 -15.88 -4.45 -38.43
C LYS A 322 -16.73 -5.71 -38.41
N VAL A 323 -18.04 -5.53 -38.37
CA VAL A 323 -19.03 -6.62 -38.35
C VAL A 323 -19.93 -6.46 -39.57
N GLU A 324 -19.89 -7.42 -40.50
CA GLU A 324 -20.75 -7.45 -41.70
C GLU A 324 -21.28 -8.89 -41.87
N ARG A 325 -22.54 -9.10 -41.51
CA ARG A 325 -23.25 -10.38 -41.62
C ARG A 325 -24.23 -10.38 -42.79
N SER A 326 -24.57 -9.20 -43.30
CA SER A 326 -25.46 -9.03 -44.45
C SER A 326 -24.83 -9.59 -45.73
N ILE A 327 -25.56 -10.50 -46.38
CA ILE A 327 -25.20 -10.97 -47.72
C ILE A 327 -25.83 -10.03 -48.75
N LYS A 328 -25.01 -9.34 -49.54
CA LYS A 328 -25.46 -8.58 -50.71
C LYS A 328 -25.42 -9.48 -51.95
N ILE A 329 -26.60 -9.86 -52.46
CA ILE A 329 -26.73 -10.65 -53.69
C ILE A 329 -27.16 -9.73 -54.84
N ASN A 330 -26.29 -9.54 -55.82
CA ASN A 330 -26.64 -8.90 -57.09
C ASN A 330 -27.00 -9.98 -58.12
N GLY A 331 -28.30 -10.30 -58.21
CA GLY A 331 -28.82 -11.28 -59.17
C GLY A 331 -29.48 -10.61 -60.37
N ASN A 332 -29.19 -11.08 -61.58
CA ASN A 332 -29.98 -10.80 -62.77
C ASN A 332 -30.73 -12.08 -63.17
N VAL A 333 -32.07 -12.04 -63.15
CA VAL A 333 -32.92 -13.16 -63.56
C VAL A 333 -33.27 -12.96 -65.03
N ASN A 334 -32.58 -13.68 -65.90
CA ASN A 334 -32.98 -13.78 -67.30
C ASN A 334 -33.94 -14.96 -67.44
N SER A 335 -35.24 -14.70 -67.50
CA SER A 335 -36.23 -15.70 -67.95
C SER A 335 -36.36 -15.62 -69.46
N SER A 336 -35.97 -16.67 -70.18
CA SER A 336 -36.42 -16.88 -71.56
C SER A 336 -37.65 -17.78 -71.52
N GLU A 337 -38.83 -17.17 -71.50
CA GLU A 337 -40.06 -17.81 -71.99
C GLU A 337 -40.36 -17.34 -73.41
#